data_AF-A0A438E2V8-F1
#
_entry.id   AF-A0A438E2V8-F1
#
_cell.length_a   1.000
_cell.length_b   1.000
_cell.length_c   1.000
_cell.angle_alpha   90.00
_cell.angle_beta   90.00
_cell.angle_gamma   90.00
#
_symmetry.space_group_name_H-M   'P 1'
#
loop_
_entity.id
_entity.type
_entity.pdbx_description
1 polymer ?
#
loop_
_entity_poly.entity_id
_entity_poly.type
_entity_poly.pdbx_seq_one_letter_code
_entity_poly.pdbx_strand_id
1 'polypeptide(L)'
;MGQRLAQEVVSFVKRKMDKVSRHGTLRNIKLSFVGHSIGNVIIRTALAESSMEPYLRYLHTYVSISGPHLGYLYSSNSLFNSGLWILKKFKGTQCIHQLTLTDDPDLQNTFFYKLCKQKTLDNFQNIILLSSPQDGYVPYHSARIELCQGASWDYSKKGKVFLEMLNECLDQIRGPSEGRVFMRCDVNFDTSNQGRNLNTIIGRAAHIEFLETDIFARFIMWSFPELFR
;
A
#
# COMPACT_ATOMS: atom_id res chain seq x y z
N MET A 1 6.88 -8.46 -9.99
CA MET A 1 7.21 -8.15 -8.57
C MET A 1 6.43 -9.05 -7.60
N GLY A 2 5.14 -9.33 -7.83
CA GLY A 2 4.30 -10.09 -6.89
C GLY A 2 4.31 -11.62 -7.01
N GLN A 3 4.77 -12.19 -8.13
CA GLN A 3 4.69 -13.64 -8.42
C GLN A 3 5.19 -14.55 -7.29
N ARG A 4 6.34 -14.24 -6.67
CA ARG A 4 6.88 -15.04 -5.55
C ARG A 4 5.94 -15.04 -4.34
N LEU A 5 5.43 -13.87 -3.96
CA LEU A 5 4.47 -13.76 -2.86
C LEU A 5 3.16 -14.48 -3.18
N ALA A 6 2.66 -14.38 -4.42
CA ALA A 6 1.48 -15.12 -4.86
C ALA A 6 1.69 -16.64 -4.69
N GLN A 7 2.83 -17.17 -5.15
CA GLN A 7 3.16 -18.60 -5.00
C GLN A 7 3.25 -19.02 -3.53
N GLU A 8 3.88 -18.21 -2.68
CA GLU A 8 4.00 -18.45 -1.24
C GLU A 8 2.63 -18.49 -0.55
N VAL A 9 1.76 -17.51 -0.85
CA VAL A 9 0.39 -17.44 -0.33
C VAL A 9 -0.44 -18.63 -0.81
N VAL A 10 -0.45 -18.92 -2.11
CA VAL A 10 -1.19 -20.06 -2.68
C VAL A 10 -0.76 -21.37 -2.02
N SER A 11 0.56 -21.58 -1.89
CA SER A 11 1.10 -22.77 -1.25
C SER A 11 0.72 -22.86 0.24
N PHE A 12 0.73 -21.73 0.95
CA PHE A 12 0.30 -21.66 2.35
C PHE A 12 -1.19 -21.98 2.52
N VAL A 13 -2.05 -21.33 1.72
CA VAL A 13 -3.51 -21.51 1.79
C VAL A 13 -3.88 -22.95 1.42
N LYS A 14 -3.34 -23.52 0.34
CA LYS A 14 -3.57 -24.93 -0.02
C LYS A 14 -3.23 -25.88 1.13
N ARG A 15 -2.01 -25.76 1.70
CA ARG A 15 -1.60 -26.60 2.85
C ARG A 15 -2.54 -26.48 4.04
N LYS A 16 -3.04 -25.27 4.32
CA LYS A 16 -3.99 -25.04 5.42
C LYS A 16 -5.36 -25.65 5.11
N MET A 17 -5.87 -25.46 3.89
CA MET A 17 -7.14 -26.03 3.44
C MET A 17 -7.11 -27.56 3.50
N ASP A 18 -6.04 -28.19 2.99
CA ASP A 18 -5.88 -29.64 3.01
C ASP A 18 -5.87 -30.21 4.43
N LYS A 19 -5.23 -29.49 5.38
CA LYS A 19 -5.21 -29.89 6.78
C LYS A 19 -6.60 -29.82 7.42
N VAL A 20 -7.38 -28.79 7.11
CA VAL A 20 -8.73 -28.59 7.67
C VAL A 20 -9.71 -29.60 7.08
N SER A 21 -9.68 -29.84 5.77
CA SER A 21 -10.55 -30.83 5.10
C SER A 21 -10.39 -32.25 5.66
N ARG A 22 -9.24 -32.59 6.25
CA ARG A 22 -8.99 -33.89 6.90
C ARG A 22 -9.57 -34.01 8.32
N HIS A 23 -9.92 -32.90 8.98
CA HIS A 23 -10.32 -32.87 10.39
C HIS A 23 -11.74 -32.32 10.63
N GLY A 24 -12.48 -31.97 9.57
CA GLY A 24 -13.88 -31.53 9.67
C GLY A 24 -14.30 -30.54 8.58
N THR A 25 -15.42 -29.85 8.81
CA THR A 25 -15.96 -28.82 7.90
C THR A 25 -15.06 -27.59 7.87
N LEU A 26 -14.68 -27.14 6.67
CA LEU A 26 -13.97 -25.88 6.46
C LEU A 26 -14.77 -24.71 7.04
N ARG A 27 -14.37 -24.19 8.20
CA ARG A 27 -14.87 -22.90 8.72
C ARG A 27 -14.38 -21.76 7.82
N ASN A 28 -15.12 -20.64 7.82
CA ASN A 28 -14.83 -19.43 7.03
C ASN A 28 -13.33 -19.06 7.04
N ILE A 29 -12.66 -19.27 5.90
CA ILE A 29 -11.27 -18.86 5.70
C ILE A 29 -11.24 -17.34 5.58
N LYS A 30 -10.36 -16.70 6.34
CA LYS A 30 -10.03 -15.28 6.23
C LYS A 30 -8.56 -15.14 5.89
N LEU A 31 -8.27 -14.51 4.76
CA LEU A 31 -6.93 -14.21 4.29
C LEU A 31 -6.70 -12.70 4.43
N SER A 32 -5.83 -12.33 5.37
CA SER A 32 -5.52 -10.93 5.67
C SER A 32 -4.07 -10.62 5.34
N PHE A 33 -3.83 -9.38 4.94
CA PHE A 33 -2.52 -8.89 4.55
C PHE A 33 -2.16 -7.63 5.33
N VAL A 34 -0.91 -7.56 5.78
CA VAL A 34 -0.31 -6.33 6.31
C VAL A 34 0.91 -6.00 5.45
N GLY A 35 0.90 -4.82 4.85
CA GLY A 35 2.00 -4.32 4.04
C GLY A 35 2.61 -3.07 4.65
N HIS A 36 3.93 -2.99 4.65
CA HIS A 36 4.68 -1.77 4.96
C HIS A 36 5.42 -1.28 3.72
N SER A 37 5.36 0.01 3.45
CA SER A 37 6.12 0.64 2.35
C SER A 37 5.84 -0.06 1.01
N ILE A 38 6.90 -0.39 0.25
CA ILE A 38 6.83 -1.14 -1.01
C ILE A 38 6.15 -2.51 -0.87
N GLY A 39 6.11 -3.10 0.32
CA GLY A 39 5.39 -4.36 0.59
C GLY A 39 3.92 -4.29 0.17
N ASN A 40 3.30 -3.11 0.28
CA ASN A 40 1.93 -2.86 -0.21
C ASN A 40 1.79 -3.04 -1.72
N VAL A 41 2.77 -2.56 -2.49
CA VAL A 41 2.81 -2.71 -3.95
C VAL A 41 3.05 -4.17 -4.31
N ILE A 42 3.91 -4.88 -3.57
CA ILE A 42 4.17 -6.30 -3.76
C ILE A 42 2.90 -7.12 -3.51
N ILE A 43 2.16 -6.84 -2.42
CA ILE A 43 0.88 -7.47 -2.10
C ILE A 43 -0.13 -7.25 -3.24
N ARG A 44 -0.36 -5.99 -3.64
CA ARG A 44 -1.30 -5.69 -4.74
C ARG A 44 -0.90 -6.38 -6.04
N THR A 45 0.39 -6.41 -6.36
CA THR A 45 0.89 -7.13 -7.54
C THR A 45 0.65 -8.63 -7.43
N ALA A 46 0.83 -9.22 -6.24
CA ALA A 46 0.58 -10.64 -6.01
C ALA A 46 -0.92 -10.98 -6.17
N LEU A 47 -1.81 -10.11 -5.69
CA LEU A 47 -3.25 -10.26 -5.83
C LEU A 47 -3.73 -10.17 -7.29
N ALA A 48 -2.98 -9.49 -8.16
CA ALA A 48 -3.25 -9.42 -9.59
C ALA A 48 -2.77 -10.65 -10.38
N GLU A 49 -2.03 -11.58 -9.76
CA GLU A 49 -1.59 -12.81 -10.42
C GLU A 49 -2.78 -13.79 -10.56
N SER A 50 -2.93 -14.41 -11.73
CA SER A 50 -4.02 -15.37 -11.99
C SER A 50 -4.05 -16.55 -11.00
N SER A 51 -2.88 -16.95 -10.48
CA SER A 51 -2.78 -18.00 -9.46
C SER A 51 -3.51 -17.65 -8.14
N MET A 52 -3.73 -16.37 -7.86
CA MET A 52 -4.47 -15.91 -6.68
C MET A 52 -5.99 -15.87 -6.88
N GLU A 53 -6.48 -15.88 -8.12
CA GLU A 53 -7.90 -15.74 -8.46
C GLU A 53 -8.84 -16.65 -7.64
N PRO A 54 -8.55 -17.95 -7.44
CA PRO A 54 -9.42 -18.84 -6.67
C PRO A 54 -9.56 -18.46 -5.18
N TYR A 55 -8.62 -17.67 -4.68
CA TYR A 55 -8.46 -17.30 -3.27
C TYR A 55 -8.92 -15.88 -2.95
N LEU A 56 -9.21 -15.04 -3.96
CA LEU A 56 -9.60 -13.64 -3.75
C LEU A 56 -10.88 -13.50 -2.92
N ARG A 57 -11.80 -14.47 -3.03
CA ARG A 57 -13.03 -14.54 -2.20
C ARG A 57 -12.79 -14.70 -0.70
N TYR A 58 -11.58 -15.07 -0.29
CA TYR A 58 -11.23 -15.24 1.13
C TYR A 58 -10.57 -14.00 1.71
N LEU A 59 -10.33 -12.95 0.90
CA LEU A 59 -9.71 -11.73 1.39
C LEU A 59 -10.59 -11.07 2.46
N HIS A 60 -9.98 -10.72 3.59
CA HIS A 60 -10.71 -10.20 4.74
C HIS A 60 -10.18 -8.84 5.15
N THR A 61 -9.01 -8.74 5.77
CA THR A 61 -8.44 -7.46 6.21
C THR A 61 -7.17 -7.13 5.44
N TYR A 62 -7.10 -5.90 4.94
CA TYR A 62 -5.89 -5.30 4.40
C TYR A 62 -5.46 -4.10 5.26
N VAL A 63 -4.27 -4.18 5.84
CA VAL A 63 -3.63 -3.07 6.54
C VAL A 63 -2.44 -2.58 5.70
N SER A 64 -2.52 -1.33 5.25
CA SER A 64 -1.44 -0.68 4.52
C SER A 64 -0.77 0.38 5.39
N ILE A 65 0.48 0.15 5.74
CA ILE A 65 1.33 1.08 6.50
C ILE A 65 2.26 1.79 5.52
N SER A 66 2.09 3.11 5.37
CA SER A 66 2.89 3.94 4.45
C SER A 66 2.99 3.34 3.03
N GLY A 67 1.89 2.86 2.45
CA GLY A 67 1.90 2.21 1.14
C GLY A 67 1.89 3.21 -0.02
N PRO A 68 2.84 3.20 -0.97
CA PRO A 68 2.88 4.19 -2.05
C PRO A 68 1.88 3.86 -3.18
N HIS A 69 0.57 3.82 -2.88
CA HIS A 69 -0.46 3.26 -3.76
C HIS A 69 -0.64 3.96 -5.11
N LEU A 70 -0.32 5.25 -5.17
CA LEU A 70 -0.38 6.10 -6.37
C LEU A 70 1.02 6.44 -6.90
N GLY A 71 2.05 5.73 -6.41
CA GLY A 71 3.45 6.04 -6.69
C GLY A 71 3.84 7.43 -6.18
N TYR A 72 4.90 7.99 -6.76
CA TYR A 72 5.53 9.25 -6.36
C TYR A 72 5.29 10.39 -7.35
N LEU A 73 4.22 10.28 -8.15
CA LEU A 73 3.89 11.21 -9.22
C LEU A 73 3.77 12.67 -8.72
N TYR A 74 3.24 12.87 -7.51
CA TYR A 74 3.13 14.18 -6.84
C TYR A 74 3.88 14.22 -5.49
N SER A 75 5.15 13.84 -5.47
CA SER A 75 5.98 13.97 -4.26
C SER A 75 6.32 15.43 -3.94
N SER A 76 5.97 15.90 -2.74
CA SER A 76 6.23 17.25 -2.25
C SER A 76 7.58 17.43 -1.53
N ASN A 77 8.28 16.34 -1.18
CA ASN A 77 9.53 16.43 -0.43
C ASN A 77 10.73 16.62 -1.37
N SER A 78 11.24 17.86 -1.43
CA SER A 78 12.39 18.25 -2.27
C SER A 78 13.65 17.44 -1.98
N LEU A 79 14.00 17.21 -0.70
CA LEU A 79 15.20 16.46 -0.31
C LEU A 79 15.11 15.00 -0.75
N PHE A 80 13.95 14.38 -0.54
CA PHE A 80 13.68 13.03 -1.00
C PHE A 80 13.73 12.95 -2.54
N ASN A 81 13.12 13.90 -3.24
CA ASN A 81 13.12 13.96 -4.70
C ASN A 81 14.54 14.11 -5.27
N SER A 82 15.39 14.93 -4.65
CA SER A 82 16.80 15.06 -5.03
C SER A 82 17.59 13.78 -4.79
N GLY A 83 17.38 13.11 -3.64
CA GLY A 83 17.99 11.81 -3.35
C GLY A 83 17.53 10.72 -4.31
N LEU A 84 16.26 10.70 -4.66
CA LEU A 84 15.67 9.75 -5.62
C LEU A 84 16.19 10.00 -7.04
N TRP A 85 16.37 11.26 -7.44
CA TRP A 85 16.99 11.60 -8.73
C TRP A 85 18.44 11.12 -8.81
N ILE A 86 19.22 11.29 -7.74
CA ILE A 86 20.58 10.74 -7.63
C ILE A 86 20.52 9.21 -7.74
N LEU A 87 19.71 8.53 -6.92
CA LEU A 87 19.59 7.07 -6.96
C LEU A 87 19.13 6.55 -8.34
N LYS A 88 18.23 7.26 -9.00
CA LYS A 88 17.78 6.94 -10.37
C LYS A 88 18.94 7.07 -11.36
N LYS A 89 19.72 8.14 -11.28
CA LYS A 89 20.86 8.41 -12.17
C LYS A 89 22.04 7.44 -11.95
N PHE A 90 22.28 7.01 -10.70
CA PHE A 90 23.45 6.22 -10.34
C PHE A 90 23.20 4.73 -10.12
N LYS A 91 21.97 4.32 -9.75
CA LYS A 91 21.61 2.91 -9.47
C LYS A 91 20.50 2.35 -10.37
N GLY A 92 19.75 3.20 -11.09
CA GLY A 92 18.88 2.79 -12.21
C GLY A 92 17.94 1.60 -11.95
N THR A 93 17.50 1.38 -10.70
CA THR A 93 16.71 0.17 -10.41
C THR A 93 15.31 0.31 -10.99
N GLN A 94 14.81 -0.74 -11.65
CA GLN A 94 13.47 -0.77 -12.27
C GLN A 94 12.37 -0.35 -11.28
N CYS A 95 12.51 -0.74 -10.00
CA CYS A 95 11.56 -0.36 -8.95
C CYS A 95 11.49 1.16 -8.72
N ILE A 96 12.62 1.89 -8.78
CA ILE A 96 12.62 3.36 -8.67
C ILE A 96 11.92 3.99 -9.86
N HIS A 97 12.16 3.48 -11.06
CA HIS A 97 11.45 3.95 -12.26
C HIS A 97 9.94 3.72 -12.16
N GLN A 98 9.51 2.56 -11.68
CA GLN A 98 8.10 2.27 -11.42
C GLN A 98 7.51 3.20 -10.36
N LEU A 99 8.17 3.34 -9.19
CA LEU A 99 7.72 4.23 -8.11
C LEU A 99 7.56 5.68 -8.58
N THR A 100 8.40 6.13 -9.51
CA THR A 100 8.35 7.48 -10.06
C THR A 100 7.50 7.62 -11.32
N LEU A 101 6.87 6.54 -11.80
CA LEU A 101 6.12 6.47 -13.05
C LEU A 101 6.95 6.93 -14.25
N THR A 102 8.18 6.46 -14.31
CA THR A 102 9.15 6.75 -15.38
C THR A 102 9.76 5.48 -15.97
N ASP A 103 9.07 4.36 -15.79
CA ASP A 103 9.32 3.08 -16.42
C ASP A 103 8.76 3.00 -17.86
N ASP A 104 7.90 3.95 -18.25
CA ASP A 104 7.38 4.11 -19.61
C ASP A 104 7.22 5.62 -19.95
N PRO A 105 7.47 6.05 -21.20
CA PRO A 105 7.22 7.44 -21.62
C PRO A 105 5.73 7.84 -21.60
N ASP A 106 4.81 6.90 -21.81
CA ASP A 106 3.39 7.15 -21.64
C ASP A 106 2.95 6.72 -20.23
N LEU A 107 2.47 7.69 -19.43
CA LEU A 107 2.00 7.42 -18.07
C LEU A 107 0.94 6.32 -18.00
N GLN A 108 0.09 6.18 -19.03
CA GLN A 108 -0.93 5.12 -19.09
C GLN A 108 -0.36 3.71 -19.31
N ASN A 109 0.91 3.61 -19.72
CA ASN A 109 1.60 2.34 -19.88
C ASN A 109 2.48 1.98 -18.69
N THR A 110 2.66 2.91 -17.74
CA THR A 110 3.46 2.67 -16.53
C THR A 110 2.88 1.57 -15.67
N PHE A 111 3.75 0.91 -14.93
CA PHE A 111 3.40 -0.15 -14.00
C PHE A 111 2.31 0.27 -13.01
N PHE A 112 2.43 1.45 -12.40
CA PHE A 112 1.48 1.92 -11.39
C PHE A 112 0.10 2.22 -11.96
N TYR A 113 0.03 2.79 -13.17
CA TYR A 113 -1.24 3.00 -13.83
C TYR A 113 -1.97 1.68 -14.07
N LYS A 114 -1.26 0.70 -14.62
CA LYS A 114 -1.80 -0.65 -14.87
C LYS A 114 -2.22 -1.35 -13.57
N LEU A 115 -1.43 -1.21 -12.49
CA LEU A 115 -1.74 -1.80 -11.19
C LEU A 115 -2.99 -1.18 -10.55
N CYS A 116 -3.22 0.12 -10.70
CA CYS A 116 -4.43 0.76 -10.16
C CYS A 116 -5.71 0.23 -10.79
N LYS A 117 -5.66 -0.16 -12.07
CA LYS A 117 -6.79 -0.79 -12.78
C LYS A 117 -7.03 -2.25 -12.41
N GLN A 118 -6.11 -2.91 -11.70
CA GLN A 118 -6.32 -4.28 -11.23
C GLN A 118 -7.19 -4.27 -9.97
N LYS A 119 -8.13 -5.21 -9.90
CA LYS A 119 -9.06 -5.42 -8.76
C LYS A 119 -8.36 -6.01 -7.53
N THR A 120 -7.47 -5.21 -6.95
CA THR A 120 -6.56 -5.60 -5.86
C THR A 120 -7.06 -5.14 -4.48
N LEU A 121 -8.06 -4.25 -4.46
CA LEU A 121 -8.70 -3.74 -3.24
C LEU A 121 -10.16 -4.20 -3.11
N ASP A 122 -10.78 -4.59 -4.23
CA ASP A 122 -12.23 -4.84 -4.36
C ASP A 122 -12.77 -5.98 -3.49
N ASN A 123 -11.95 -6.97 -3.12
CA ASN A 123 -12.42 -8.16 -2.40
C ASN A 123 -12.18 -8.12 -0.89
N PHE A 124 -11.52 -7.08 -0.36
CA PHE A 124 -11.30 -6.96 1.09
C PHE A 124 -12.57 -6.47 1.80
N GLN A 125 -12.85 -7.04 2.97
CA GLN A 125 -13.91 -6.57 3.85
C GLN A 125 -13.46 -5.35 4.67
N ASN A 126 -12.19 -5.32 5.05
CA ASN A 126 -11.61 -4.23 5.83
C ASN A 126 -10.38 -3.69 5.12
N ILE A 127 -10.32 -2.38 4.92
CA ILE A 127 -9.15 -1.69 4.35
C ILE A 127 -8.76 -0.57 5.31
N ILE A 128 -7.57 -0.68 5.89
CA ILE A 128 -7.03 0.27 6.86
C ILE A 128 -5.76 0.88 6.26
N LEU A 129 -5.75 2.18 6.05
CA LEU A 129 -4.61 2.93 5.55
C LEU A 129 -3.98 3.71 6.70
N LEU A 130 -2.79 3.32 7.11
CA LEU A 130 -2.00 3.97 8.14
C LEU A 130 -0.96 4.87 7.47
N SER A 131 -0.98 6.16 7.80
CA SER A 131 -0.09 7.16 7.21
C SER A 131 0.41 8.13 8.27
N SER A 132 1.62 8.65 8.08
CA SER A 132 2.14 9.75 8.89
C SER A 132 2.42 10.96 8.01
N PRO A 133 1.97 12.17 8.37
CA PRO A 133 2.38 13.39 7.67
C PRO A 133 3.89 13.67 7.85
N GLN A 134 4.54 13.00 8.81
CA GLN A 134 5.99 13.09 9.06
C GLN A 134 6.79 12.10 8.18
N ASP A 135 6.13 11.19 7.45
CA ASP A 135 6.80 10.27 6.53
C ASP A 135 7.29 11.06 5.31
N GLY A 136 8.62 11.18 5.20
CA GLY A 136 9.26 11.89 4.11
C GLY A 136 9.60 11.01 2.91
N TYR A 137 9.38 9.70 2.98
CA TYR A 137 9.73 8.72 1.95
C TYR A 137 8.55 8.44 1.02
N VAL A 138 7.37 8.26 1.60
CA VAL A 138 6.15 7.96 0.84
C VAL A 138 5.27 9.20 0.83
N PRO A 139 4.88 9.72 -0.36
CA PRO A 139 3.98 10.86 -0.43
C PRO A 139 2.70 10.58 0.34
N TYR A 140 2.36 11.48 1.26
CA TYR A 140 1.27 11.29 2.21
C TYR A 140 -0.07 10.94 1.54
N HIS A 141 -0.46 11.66 0.50
CA HIS A 141 -1.68 11.38 -0.26
C HIS A 141 -1.67 10.01 -0.95
N SER A 142 -0.49 9.50 -1.33
CA SER A 142 -0.30 8.18 -1.94
C SER A 142 -0.53 7.08 -0.89
N ALA A 143 0.00 7.26 0.33
CA ALA A 143 -0.28 6.40 1.48
C ALA A 143 -1.77 6.29 1.83
N ARG A 144 -2.52 7.34 1.53
CA ARG A 144 -3.93 7.50 1.89
C ARG A 144 -4.91 7.19 0.77
N ILE A 145 -4.44 7.01 -0.46
CA ILE A 145 -5.31 6.93 -1.66
C ILE A 145 -6.24 8.14 -1.66
N GLU A 146 -5.65 9.33 -1.76
CA GLU A 146 -6.35 10.60 -1.62
C GLU A 146 -5.85 11.62 -2.65
N LEU A 147 -6.71 12.59 -2.98
CA LEU A 147 -6.33 13.73 -3.82
C LEU A 147 -5.32 14.61 -3.08
N CYS A 148 -4.30 15.11 -3.78
CA CYS A 148 -3.38 16.11 -3.24
C CYS A 148 -3.57 17.47 -3.89
N GLN A 149 -3.17 18.52 -3.16
CA GLN A 149 -3.23 19.90 -3.64
C GLN A 149 -2.50 20.09 -4.98
N GLY A 150 -1.37 19.40 -5.17
CA GLY A 150 -0.62 19.49 -6.43
C GLY A 150 -1.41 18.96 -7.63
N ALA A 151 -2.23 17.93 -7.44
CA ALA A 151 -3.06 17.35 -8.48
C ALA A 151 -4.39 18.08 -8.68
N SER A 152 -4.96 18.70 -7.63
CA SER A 152 -6.25 19.41 -7.73
C SER A 152 -6.24 20.60 -8.69
N TRP A 153 -5.06 21.20 -8.90
CA TRP A 153 -4.86 22.34 -9.81
C TRP A 153 -4.13 21.96 -11.10
N ASP A 154 -3.83 20.67 -11.32
CA ASP A 154 -3.10 20.20 -12.50
C ASP A 154 -4.06 19.67 -13.56
N TYR A 155 -4.33 20.49 -14.57
CA TYR A 155 -5.19 20.14 -15.71
C TYR A 155 -4.43 19.47 -16.87
N SER A 156 -3.13 19.19 -16.69
CA SER A 156 -2.31 18.52 -17.71
C SER A 156 -2.64 17.03 -17.84
N LYS A 157 -2.02 16.35 -18.80
CA LYS A 157 -2.11 14.88 -18.94
C LYS A 157 -1.69 14.17 -17.64
N LYS A 158 -0.71 14.70 -16.91
CA LYS A 158 -0.24 14.15 -15.64
C LYS A 158 -1.34 14.13 -14.57
N GLY A 159 -2.03 15.26 -14.38
CA GLY A 159 -3.12 15.37 -13.42
C GLY A 159 -4.31 14.48 -13.76
N LYS A 160 -4.67 14.41 -15.04
CA LYS A 160 -5.71 13.47 -15.52
C LYS A 160 -5.38 12.01 -15.20
N VAL A 161 -4.17 11.57 -15.53
CA VAL A 161 -3.73 10.19 -15.26
C VAL A 161 -3.69 9.88 -13.76
N PHE A 162 -3.26 10.83 -12.93
CA PHE A 162 -3.31 10.66 -11.48
C PHE A 162 -4.74 10.52 -10.96
N LEU A 163 -5.66 11.35 -11.43
CA LEU A 163 -7.07 11.27 -11.05
C LEU A 163 -7.71 9.96 -11.49
N GLU A 164 -7.38 9.45 -12.68
CA GLU A 164 -7.80 8.12 -13.13
C GLU A 164 -7.31 7.04 -12.15
N MET A 165 -6.01 7.01 -11.84
CA MET A 165 -5.45 6.03 -10.88
C MET A 165 -6.10 6.11 -9.49
N LEU A 166 -6.33 7.34 -9.00
CA LEU A 166 -6.99 7.59 -7.73
C LEU A 166 -8.41 7.05 -7.74
N ASN A 167 -9.20 7.38 -8.77
CA ASN A 167 -10.58 6.95 -8.89
C ASN A 167 -10.69 5.43 -9.02
N GLU A 168 -9.83 4.78 -9.81
CA GLU A 168 -9.78 3.31 -9.90
C GLU A 168 -9.58 2.65 -8.53
N CYS A 169 -8.72 3.21 -7.68
CA CYS A 169 -8.53 2.69 -6.33
C CYS A 169 -9.73 2.99 -5.42
N LEU A 170 -10.29 4.21 -5.48
CA LEU A 170 -11.43 4.61 -4.67
C LEU A 170 -12.70 3.84 -5.03
N ASP A 171 -12.94 3.57 -6.31
CA ASP A 171 -14.11 2.84 -6.80
C ASP A 171 -14.07 1.39 -6.33
N GLN A 172 -12.88 0.76 -6.33
CA GLN A 172 -12.70 -0.56 -5.71
C GLN A 172 -13.00 -0.55 -4.21
N ILE A 173 -12.53 0.46 -3.48
CA ILE A 173 -12.80 0.59 -2.03
C ILE A 173 -14.29 0.82 -1.76
N ARG A 174 -14.98 1.58 -2.61
CA ARG A 174 -16.42 1.86 -2.53
C ARG A 174 -17.32 0.75 -3.09
N GLY A 175 -16.73 -0.32 -3.62
CA GLY A 175 -17.45 -1.44 -4.19
C GLY A 175 -18.49 -2.07 -3.25
N PRO A 176 -19.39 -2.92 -3.78
CA PRO A 176 -20.67 -3.31 -3.18
C PRO A 176 -20.60 -4.27 -1.98
N SER A 177 -19.47 -4.35 -1.29
CA SER A 177 -19.27 -5.23 -0.14
C SER A 177 -20.08 -4.70 1.05
N GLU A 178 -21.14 -5.43 1.42
CA GLU A 178 -21.98 -5.10 2.57
C GLU A 178 -21.16 -5.08 3.86
N GLY A 179 -21.30 -4.01 4.64
CA GLY A 179 -20.61 -3.87 5.93
C GLY A 179 -19.09 -3.66 5.82
N ARG A 180 -18.56 -3.24 4.66
CA ARG A 180 -17.14 -2.95 4.48
C ARG A 180 -16.65 -1.86 5.44
N VAL A 181 -15.51 -2.09 6.07
CA VAL A 181 -14.80 -1.08 6.86
C VAL A 181 -13.71 -0.47 6.00
N PHE A 182 -13.76 0.85 5.81
CA PHE A 182 -12.67 1.63 5.25
C PHE A 182 -12.24 2.71 6.24
N MET A 183 -10.96 2.69 6.62
CA MET A 183 -10.41 3.61 7.60
C MET A 183 -9.08 4.18 7.11
N ARG A 184 -8.91 5.49 7.30
CA ARG A 184 -7.63 6.18 7.17
C ARG A 184 -7.22 6.66 8.56
N CYS A 185 -6.07 6.23 9.06
CA CYS A 185 -5.55 6.68 10.34
C CYS A 185 -4.29 7.51 10.15
N ASP A 186 -4.28 8.65 10.83
CA ASP A 186 -3.12 9.52 10.93
C ASP A 186 -2.32 9.20 12.17
N VAL A 187 -1.03 8.96 11.96
CA VAL A 187 -0.10 8.55 13.01
C VAL A 187 0.97 9.62 13.12
N ASN A 188 0.94 10.31 14.25
CA ASN A 188 1.94 11.30 14.61
C ASN A 188 2.84 10.69 15.68
N PHE A 189 4.12 10.58 15.36
CA PHE A 189 5.15 10.14 16.27
C PHE A 189 5.67 11.32 17.08
N ASP A 190 5.84 11.11 18.37
CA ASP A 190 6.48 12.09 19.24
C ASP A 190 7.99 12.11 18.98
N THR A 191 8.40 13.03 18.14
CA THR A 191 9.80 13.22 17.75
C THR A 191 10.56 14.15 18.72
N SER A 192 9.92 14.63 19.80
CA SER A 192 10.53 15.59 20.74
C SER A 192 11.81 15.06 21.41
N ASN A 193 11.88 13.74 21.64
CA ASN A 193 13.02 13.07 22.25
C ASN A 193 14.06 12.57 21.22
N GLN A 194 13.74 12.58 19.93
CA GLN A 194 14.69 12.26 18.87
C GLN A 194 15.47 13.54 18.53
N GLY A 195 16.72 13.64 18.99
CA GLY A 195 17.59 14.78 18.66
C GLY A 195 17.60 15.06 17.15
N ARG A 196 17.73 16.33 16.74
CA ARG A 196 17.72 16.77 15.33
C ARG A 196 18.81 16.07 14.53
N ASN A 197 18.50 14.89 14.01
CA ASN A 197 19.41 14.06 13.23
C ASN A 197 18.88 13.99 11.78
N LEU A 198 19.76 13.70 10.82
CA LEU A 198 19.39 13.68 9.39
C LEU A 198 18.19 12.76 9.10
N ASN A 199 18.04 11.67 9.86
CA ASN A 199 16.92 10.74 9.72
C ASN A 199 15.55 11.38 10.06
N THR A 200 15.49 12.29 11.03
CA THR A 200 14.28 13.02 11.42
C THR A 200 13.94 14.11 10.40
N ILE A 201 14.97 14.77 9.84
CA ILE A 201 14.82 15.83 8.83
C ILE A 201 14.36 15.26 7.48
N ILE A 202 14.84 14.07 7.10
CA ILE A 202 14.45 13.41 5.85
C ILE A 202 13.08 12.72 5.98
N GLY A 203 12.53 12.60 7.21
CA GLY A 203 11.29 11.87 7.47
C GLY A 203 11.45 10.34 7.41
N ARG A 204 12.69 9.84 7.46
CA ARG A 204 13.03 8.41 7.55
C ARG A 204 12.60 7.83 8.89
N ALA A 205 12.72 8.62 9.96
CA ALA A 205 12.37 8.23 11.31
C ALA A 205 10.92 7.75 11.36
N ALA A 206 9.95 8.61 11.00
CA ALA A 206 8.54 8.25 10.96
C ALA A 206 8.23 7.03 10.06
N HIS A 207 8.95 6.89 8.93
CA HIS A 207 8.78 5.73 8.04
C HIS A 207 9.15 4.38 8.70
N ILE A 208 10.19 4.38 9.56
CA ILE A 208 10.68 3.20 10.27
C ILE A 208 9.94 3.00 11.59
N GLU A 209 9.55 4.09 12.25
CA GLU A 209 8.95 4.09 13.59
C GLU A 209 7.61 3.35 13.65
N PHE A 210 6.91 3.25 12.52
CA PHE A 210 5.77 2.35 12.34
C PHE A 210 6.05 0.88 12.68
N LEU A 211 7.28 0.41 12.48
CA LEU A 211 7.70 -0.98 12.72
C LEU A 211 8.42 -1.15 14.06
N GLU A 212 9.08 -0.11 14.56
CA GLU A 212 9.88 -0.18 15.79
C GLU A 212 9.07 0.17 17.05
N THR A 213 7.90 0.79 16.89
CA THR A 213 7.05 1.19 18.02
C THR A 213 6.06 0.10 18.39
N ASP A 214 6.43 -0.76 19.35
CA ASP A 214 5.54 -1.76 19.95
C ASP A 214 4.19 -1.19 20.39
N ILE A 215 4.18 0.06 20.86
CA ILE A 215 2.97 0.77 21.30
C ILE A 215 2.00 0.94 20.14
N PHE A 216 2.49 1.24 18.93
CA PHE A 216 1.64 1.42 17.75
C PHE A 216 1.02 0.10 17.31
N ALA A 217 1.81 -0.98 17.26
CA ALA A 217 1.31 -2.31 16.94
C ALA A 217 0.27 -2.78 17.96
N ARG A 218 0.54 -2.60 19.27
CA ARG A 218 -0.40 -2.92 20.35
C ARG A 218 -1.67 -2.07 20.28
N PHE A 219 -1.54 -0.77 19.99
CA PHE A 219 -2.67 0.14 19.84
C PHE A 219 -3.62 -0.34 18.74
N ILE A 220 -3.11 -0.72 17.56
CA ILE A 220 -3.94 -1.23 16.47
C ILE A 220 -4.60 -2.57 16.85
N MET A 221 -3.83 -3.49 17.44
CA MET A 221 -4.35 -4.81 17.82
C MET A 221 -5.40 -4.76 18.95
N TRP A 222 -5.25 -3.83 19.89
CA TRP A 222 -6.16 -3.69 21.04
C TRP A 222 -7.36 -2.79 20.75
N SER A 223 -7.19 -1.76 19.93
CA SER A 223 -8.28 -0.84 19.57
C SER A 223 -9.22 -1.44 18.54
N PHE A 224 -8.71 -2.33 17.68
CA PHE A 224 -9.48 -2.92 16.58
C PHE A 224 -9.41 -4.46 16.51
N PRO A 225 -9.69 -5.19 17.60
CA PRO A 225 -9.56 -6.64 17.63
C PRO A 225 -10.48 -7.34 16.61
N GLU A 226 -11.62 -6.76 16.28
CA GLU A 226 -12.57 -7.24 15.28
C GLU A 226 -12.00 -7.28 13.85
N LEU A 227 -11.00 -6.45 13.55
CA LEU A 227 -10.32 -6.45 12.25
C LEU A 227 -9.36 -7.65 12.09
N PHE A 228 -9.04 -8.34 13.19
CA PHE A 228 -8.06 -9.43 13.23
C PHE A 228 -8.61 -10.77 13.75
N ARG A 229 -9.89 -10.83 14.15
CA ARG A 229 -10.60 -12.04 14.59
C ARG A 229 -11.37 -12.71 13.46
#